data_AF-A0A453EWL0-F1
#
_entry.id   AF-A0A453EWL0-F1
#
_cell.length_a   1.000
_cell.length_b   1.000
_cell.length_c   1.000
_cell.angle_alpha   90.00
_cell.angle_beta   90.00
_cell.angle_gamma   90.00
#
_symmetry.space_group_name_H-M   'P 1'
#
loop_
_entity.id
_entity.type
_entity.pdbx_description
1 polymer ?
#
loop_
_entity_poly.entity_id
_entity_poly.type
_entity_poly.pdbx_seq_one_letter_code
_entity_poly.pdbx_strand_id
1 'polypeptide(L)'
;LMLNVGTALPALRITVEVFSWTDSEAVTKVIPFCGALIHLAVATNRAELRQFVGNDLFSSIIQGLSVELNAVVSAELIGLCREIYLYLSDKDPAPKQVFFLRS
;
A
#
# COMPACT_ATOMS: atom_id res chain seq x y z
N LEU A 1 -6.65 9.30 -17.67
CA LEU A 1 -5.55 8.32 -17.87
C LEU A 1 -5.82 6.93 -17.28
N MET A 2 -6.91 6.69 -16.53
CA MET A 2 -7.26 5.37 -15.96
C MET A 2 -8.34 4.60 -16.76
N LEU A 3 -8.26 4.60 -18.10
CA LEU A 3 -9.28 3.96 -18.95
C LEU A 3 -8.81 2.68 -19.68
N ASN A 4 -7.59 2.19 -19.46
CA ASN A 4 -7.13 0.95 -20.06
C ASN A 4 -6.64 -0.04 -19.01
N VAL A 5 -7.46 -1.07 -18.76
CA VAL A 5 -7.12 -2.24 -17.93
C VAL A 5 -5.82 -2.90 -18.41
N GLY A 6 -5.51 -2.82 -19.72
CA GLY A 6 -4.29 -3.36 -20.32
C GLY A 6 -2.99 -2.60 -20.01
N THR A 7 -3.04 -1.30 -19.70
CA THR A 7 -1.85 -0.51 -19.30
C THR A 7 -1.76 -0.28 -17.80
N ALA A 8 -2.86 -0.44 -17.06
CA ALA A 8 -2.86 -0.44 -15.60
C ALA A 8 -2.14 -1.67 -15.03
N LEU A 9 -2.30 -2.85 -15.64
CA LEU A 9 -1.72 -4.09 -15.15
C LEU A 9 -0.17 -4.11 -15.13
N PRO A 10 0.55 -3.68 -16.20
CA PRO A 10 2.00 -3.54 -16.16
C PRO A 10 2.48 -2.52 -15.13
N ALA A 11 1.79 -1.37 -15.02
CA ALA A 11 2.13 -0.35 -14.05
C ALA A 11 2.03 -0.88 -12.61
N LEU A 12 0.94 -1.60 -12.30
CA LEU A 12 0.71 -2.28 -11.02
C LEU A 12 1.80 -3.32 -10.71
N ARG A 13 2.19 -4.13 -11.70
CA ARG A 13 3.26 -5.14 -11.54
C ARG A 13 4.61 -4.51 -11.25
N ILE A 14 4.97 -3.45 -11.99
CA ILE A 14 6.21 -2.70 -11.75
C ILE A 14 6.20 -2.09 -10.34
N THR A 15 5.04 -1.63 -9.86
CA THR A 15 4.93 -1.05 -8.51
C THR A 15 5.33 -2.05 -7.42
N VAL A 16 4.88 -3.30 -7.57
CA VAL A 16 5.16 -4.42 -6.67
C VAL A 16 6.62 -4.88 -6.81
N GLU A 17 7.14 -4.89 -8.04
CA GLU A 17 8.49 -5.34 -8.35
C GLU A 17 9.58 -4.38 -7.87
N VAL A 18 9.32 -3.07 -7.83
CA VAL A 18 10.27 -2.06 -7.29
C VAL A 18 10.66 -2.34 -5.84
N PHE A 19 9.76 -2.90 -5.03
CA PHE A 19 10.09 -3.26 -3.64
C PHE A 19 11.03 -4.48 -3.51
N SER A 20 11.23 -5.23 -4.60
CA SER A 20 12.23 -6.29 -4.67
C SER A 20 13.61 -5.79 -5.14
N TRP A 21 13.68 -4.56 -5.64
CA TRP A 21 14.94 -3.97 -6.10
C TRP A 21 15.71 -3.39 -4.91
N THR A 22 17.03 -3.47 -4.95
CA THR A 22 17.93 -2.86 -3.94
C THR A 22 18.11 -1.34 -4.12
N ASP A 23 17.32 -0.72 -4.99
CA ASP A 23 17.39 0.71 -5.30
C ASP A 23 16.40 1.52 -4.45
N SER A 24 16.90 2.06 -3.34
CA SER A 24 16.14 2.93 -2.44
C SER A 24 15.59 4.20 -3.10
N GLU A 25 16.21 4.71 -4.18
CA GLU A 25 15.70 5.89 -4.90
C GLU A 25 14.44 5.52 -5.70
N ALA A 26 14.44 4.35 -6.33
CA ALA A 26 13.27 3.82 -7.02
C ALA A 26 12.10 3.61 -6.06
N VAL A 27 12.36 3.05 -4.87
CA VAL A 27 11.36 2.87 -3.81
C VAL A 27 10.77 4.23 -3.40
N THR A 28 11.60 5.24 -3.15
CA THR A 28 11.14 6.57 -2.74
C THR A 28 10.20 7.21 -3.79
N LYS A 29 10.48 7.02 -5.08
CA LYS A 29 9.63 7.55 -6.16
C LYS A 29 8.32 6.80 -6.34
N VAL A 30 8.24 5.53 -5.92
CA VAL A 30 7.04 4.71 -6.07
C VAL A 30 6.03 4.91 -4.92
N ILE A 31 6.51 5.29 -3.74
CA ILE A 31 5.69 5.58 -2.54
C ILE A 31 4.45 6.46 -2.82
N PRO A 32 4.55 7.65 -3.45
CA PRO A 32 3.38 8.48 -3.73
C PRO A 32 2.40 7.81 -4.69
N PHE A 33 2.88 6.95 -5.60
CA PHE A 33 2.01 6.18 -6.49
C PHE A 33 1.28 5.06 -5.73
N CYS A 34 1.95 4.39 -4.78
CA CYS A 34 1.31 3.43 -3.88
C CYS A 34 0.19 4.09 -3.04
N GLY A 35 0.44 5.29 -2.49
CA GLY A 35 -0.59 6.06 -1.80
C GLY A 35 -1.80 6.38 -2.69
N ALA A 36 -1.55 6.84 -3.92
CA ALA A 36 -2.62 7.09 -4.89
C ALA A 36 -3.42 5.82 -5.25
N LEU A 37 -2.77 4.65 -5.34
CA LEU A 37 -3.43 3.36 -5.57
C LEU A 37 -4.32 2.94 -4.39
N ILE A 38 -3.86 3.16 -3.16
CA ILE A 38 -4.65 2.87 -1.95
C ILE A 38 -5.91 3.75 -1.95
N HIS A 39 -5.76 5.07 -2.16
CA HIS A 39 -6.91 5.97 -2.26
C HIS A 39 -7.86 5.63 -3.41
N LEU A 40 -7.32 5.21 -4.56
CA LEU A 40 -8.14 4.76 -5.68
C LEU A 40 -8.91 3.49 -5.32
N ALA A 41 -8.29 2.54 -4.63
CA ALA A 41 -8.94 1.33 -4.14
C ALA A 41 -10.06 1.66 -3.16
N VAL A 42 -9.84 2.63 -2.27
CA VAL A 42 -10.86 3.14 -1.34
C VAL A 42 -12.02 3.79 -2.09
N ALA A 43 -11.73 4.71 -3.01
CA ALA A 43 -12.74 5.49 -3.72
C ALA A 43 -13.57 4.63 -4.70
N THR A 44 -12.95 3.66 -5.36
CA THR A 44 -13.63 2.81 -6.36
C THR A 44 -14.28 1.57 -5.73
N ASN A 45 -13.86 1.16 -4.53
CA ASN A 45 -14.32 -0.02 -3.78
C ASN A 45 -14.44 -1.30 -4.65
N ARG A 46 -13.59 -1.42 -5.68
CA ARG A 46 -13.56 -2.60 -6.57
C ARG A 46 -12.89 -3.77 -5.85
N ALA A 47 -13.50 -4.94 -5.93
CA ALA A 47 -13.00 -6.15 -5.28
C ALA A 47 -11.58 -6.53 -5.73
N GLU A 48 -11.33 -6.46 -7.05
CA GLU A 48 -10.02 -6.75 -7.65
C GLU A 48 -8.91 -5.81 -7.13
N LEU A 49 -9.18 -4.50 -7.14
CA LEU A 49 -8.20 -3.50 -6.72
C LEU A 49 -7.92 -3.58 -5.21
N ARG A 50 -8.96 -3.89 -4.42
CA ARG A 50 -8.82 -4.16 -2.98
C ARG A 50 -7.98 -5.41 -2.71
N GLN A 51 -8.19 -6.49 -3.47
CA GLN A 51 -7.41 -7.72 -3.31
C GLN A 51 -5.95 -7.50 -3.68
N PHE A 52 -5.68 -6.76 -4.77
CA PHE A 52 -4.34 -6.36 -5.15
C PHE A 52 -3.65 -5.51 -4.07
N VAL A 53 -4.34 -4.48 -3.55
CA VAL A 53 -3.77 -3.61 -2.51
C VAL A 53 -3.54 -4.38 -1.19
N GLY A 54 -4.48 -5.25 -0.81
CA GLY A 54 -4.41 -5.99 0.45
C GLY A 54 -3.46 -7.19 0.46
N ASN A 55 -3.27 -7.87 -0.67
CA ASN A 55 -2.36 -9.01 -0.77
C ASN A 55 -1.03 -8.62 -1.41
N ASP A 56 -1.06 -8.25 -2.70
CA ASP A 56 0.15 -8.06 -3.50
C ASP A 56 0.94 -6.83 -3.04
N LEU A 57 0.29 -5.66 -2.97
CA LEU A 57 0.95 -4.41 -2.59
C LEU A 57 1.42 -4.43 -1.13
N PHE A 58 0.58 -4.91 -0.21
CA PHE A 58 0.92 -5.00 1.21
C PHE A 58 2.12 -5.93 1.45
N SER A 59 2.13 -7.11 0.82
CA SER A 59 3.25 -8.06 0.95
C SER A 59 4.54 -7.47 0.39
N SER A 60 4.48 -6.79 -0.76
CA SER A 60 5.64 -6.12 -1.34
C SER A 60 6.19 -5.00 -0.46
N ILE A 61 5.33 -4.18 0.16
CA ILE A 61 5.79 -3.12 1.06
C ILE A 61 6.48 -3.73 2.30
N ILE A 62 5.96 -4.83 2.85
CA ILE A 62 6.60 -5.54 3.98
C ILE A 62 7.95 -6.11 3.57
N GLN A 63 8.04 -6.69 2.36
CA GLN A 63 9.31 -7.16 1.82
C GLN A 63 10.30 -6.01 1.65
N GLY A 64 9.86 -4.88 1.09
CA GLY A 64 10.66 -3.66 0.96
C GLY A 64 11.15 -3.13 2.31
N LEU A 65 10.29 -3.14 3.34
CA LEU A 65 10.65 -2.77 4.71
C LEU A 65 11.72 -3.68 5.33
N SER A 66 11.81 -4.93 4.91
CA SER A 66 12.83 -5.87 5.40
C SER A 66 14.20 -5.63 4.75
N VAL A 67 14.24 -5.00 3.58
CA VAL A 67 15.45 -4.73 2.80
C VAL A 67 15.91 -3.27 2.94
N GLU A 68 14.98 -2.34 3.12
CA GLU A 68 15.24 -0.91 3.23
C GLU A 68 15.86 -0.55 4.59
N LEU A 69 17.06 0.05 4.54
CA LEU A 69 17.83 0.45 5.72
C LEU A 69 17.68 1.96 6.02
N ASN A 70 17.10 2.73 5.10
CA ASN A 70 16.87 4.16 5.27
C ASN A 70 15.63 4.42 6.13
N ALA A 71 15.85 4.91 7.35
CA ALA A 71 14.79 5.21 8.31
C ALA A 71 13.71 6.18 7.80
N VAL A 72 14.04 7.09 6.88
CA VAL A 72 13.06 8.02 6.28
C VAL A 72 12.11 7.27 5.36
N VAL A 73 12.67 6.45 4.46
CA VAL A 73 11.89 5.63 3.53
C VAL A 73 11.08 4.59 4.30
N SER A 74 11.67 3.93 5.30
CA SER A 74 10.97 2.99 6.17
C SER A 74 9.78 3.63 6.88
N ALA A 75 9.89 4.88 7.34
CA ALA A 75 8.77 5.58 7.97
C ALA A 75 7.62 5.84 7.00
N GLU A 76 7.90 6.20 5.75
CA GLU A 76 6.89 6.37 4.70
C GLU A 76 6.20 5.04 4.33
N LEU A 77 6.98 3.96 4.21
CA LEU A 77 6.46 2.61 3.97
C LEU A 77 5.56 2.12 5.11
N ILE A 78 5.95 2.37 6.37
CA ILE A 78 5.11 2.10 7.54
C ILE A 78 3.81 2.92 7.48
N GLY A 79 3.88 4.17 7.01
CA GLY A 79 2.72 5.01 6.76
C GLY A 79 1.74 4.37 5.78
N LEU A 80 2.24 3.87 4.64
CA LEU A 80 1.42 3.14 3.66
C LEU A 80 0.84 1.84 4.23
N CYS A 81 1.63 1.06 4.98
CA CYS A 81 1.13 -0.13 5.67
C CYS A 81 -0.02 0.20 6.63
N ARG A 82 0.11 1.29 7.41
CA ARG A 82 -0.93 1.75 8.32
C ARG A 82 -2.19 2.14 7.57
N GLU A 83 -2.05 2.82 6.43
CA GLU A 83 -3.19 3.24 5.61
C GLU A 83 -3.91 2.05 4.97
N ILE A 84 -3.17 1.07 4.44
CA ILE A 84 -3.72 -0.21 3.97
C ILE A 84 -4.42 -0.93 5.12
N TYR A 85 -3.79 -1.02 6.29
CA TYR A 85 -4.37 -1.67 7.45
C TYR A 85 -5.65 -0.98 7.90
N LEU A 86 -5.68 0.35 7.94
CA LEU A 86 -6.90 1.11 8.27
C LEU A 86 -7.97 0.92 7.19
N TYR A 87 -7.62 0.90 5.92
CA TYR A 87 -8.57 0.64 4.84
C TYR A 87 -9.16 -0.77 4.91
N LEU A 88 -8.35 -1.78 5.20
CA LEU A 88 -8.80 -3.16 5.40
C LEU A 88 -9.59 -3.31 6.71
N SER A 89 -9.16 -2.61 7.78
CA SER A 89 -9.78 -2.65 9.10
C SER A 89 -11.02 -1.78 9.21
N ASP A 90 -11.26 -0.79 8.36
CA ASP A 90 -12.53 -0.06 8.35
C ASP A 90 -13.69 -0.98 7.90
N LYS A 91 -13.39 -2.17 7.35
CA LYS A 91 -14.35 -3.25 7.15
C LYS A 91 -14.60 -4.13 8.38
N ASP A 92 -13.99 -3.84 9.53
CA ASP A 92 -14.25 -4.48 10.82
C ASP A 92 -14.16 -3.46 12.00
N PRO A 93 -15.26 -3.12 12.69
CA PRO A 93 -15.29 -2.05 13.71
C PRO A 93 -14.52 -2.34 15.00
N ALA A 94 -13.83 -3.49 15.12
CA ALA A 94 -13.10 -3.88 16.33
C ALA A 94 -12.01 -2.90 16.84
N PRO A 95 -11.22 -2.21 15.99
CA PRO A 95 -10.17 -1.30 16.48
C PRO A 95 -10.72 -0.05 17.19
N LYS A 96 -11.98 0.33 16.91
CA LYS A 96 -12.64 1.48 17.55
C LYS A 96 -13.03 1.20 19.00
N GLN A 97 -13.21 -0.08 19.39
CA GLN A 97 -13.63 -0.43 20.76
C GLN A 97 -12.49 -0.43 21.77
N VAL A 98 -11.24 -0.64 21.34
CA VAL A 98 -10.09 -0.62 22.26
C VAL A 98 -9.74 0.81 22.70
N PHE A 99 -10.07 1.83 21.90
CA PHE A 99 -9.77 3.22 22.24
C PHE A 99 -10.77 3.85 23.23
N PHE A 100 -11.99 3.32 23.34
CA PHE A 100 -13.06 3.90 24.18
C PHE A 100 -13.14 3.31 25.60
N LEU A 101 -12.42 2.21 25.88
CA LEU A 101 -12.44 1.53 27.19
C LEU A 101 -11.31 1.99 28.14
N ARG A 102 -10.61 3.08 27.80
CA ARG A 102 -9.47 3.60 28.56
C ARG A 102 -9.50 5.12 28.80
N SER A 103 -10.68 5.74 28.69
CA SER A 103 -10.96 7.12 29.10
C SER A 103 -11.88 7.17 30.30
#